data_AF-A0A1C4UFW2-F1
#
_entry.id   AF-A0A1C4UFW2-F1
#
_cell.length_a   1.000
_cell.length_b   1.000
_cell.length_c   1.000
_cell.angle_alpha   90.00
_cell.angle_beta   90.00
_cell.angle_gamma   90.00
#
_symmetry.space_group_name_H-M   'P 1'
#
loop_
_entity.id
_entity.type
_entity.pdbx_description
1 polymer ?
#
loop_
_entity_poly.entity_id
_entity_poly.type
_entity_poly.pdbx_seq_one_letter_code
_entity_poly.pdbx_strand_id
1 'polypeptide(L)'
;MFNSGVWKPAIRATGAPDDRHNGMHVLRHTYASVLLDAGESIKALSAYLGHADPGFTLRTYTHLLPTSEDRTRRSIDKALGEDQEDDDPAEPVDGLETA
;
A
#
# COMPACT_ATOMS: atom_id res chain seq x y z
N MET A 1 1.24 11.39 -29.88
CA MET A 1 1.45 10.38 -28.82
C MET A 1 1.60 11.11 -27.49
N PHE A 2 0.75 10.81 -26.51
CA PHE A 2 0.49 11.61 -25.30
C PHE A 2 1.74 12.16 -24.56
N ASN A 3 2.81 11.38 -24.44
CA ASN A 3 4.02 11.79 -23.71
C ASN A 3 4.65 13.09 -24.25
N SER A 4 4.96 13.14 -25.55
CA SER A 4 5.63 14.31 -26.14
C SER A 4 4.67 15.49 -26.37
N GLY A 5 3.39 15.21 -26.61
CA GLY A 5 2.40 16.23 -26.99
C GLY A 5 1.65 16.87 -25.82
N VAL A 6 1.53 16.16 -24.69
CA VAL A 6 0.75 16.63 -23.53
C VAL A 6 1.59 16.60 -22.26
N TRP A 7 2.19 15.45 -21.93
CA TRP A 7 2.89 15.28 -20.65
C TRP A 7 4.14 16.16 -20.52
N LYS A 8 5.07 16.08 -21.46
CA LYS A 8 6.31 16.88 -21.42
C LYS A 8 6.05 18.39 -21.41
N PRO A 9 5.15 18.93 -22.25
CA PRO A 9 4.74 20.33 -22.14
C PRO A 9 4.16 20.67 -20.77
N ALA A 10 3.32 19.81 -20.20
CA ALA A 10 2.74 20.03 -18.86
C ALA A 10 3.81 20.07 -17.76
N ILE A 11 4.77 19.13 -17.75
CA ILE A 11 5.90 19.13 -16.80
C ILE A 11 6.76 20.39 -16.94
N ARG A 12 7.01 20.86 -18.17
CA ARG A 12 7.77 22.10 -18.37
C ARG A 12 7.03 23.33 -17.88
N ALA A 13 5.70 23.34 -18.01
CA ALA A 13 4.87 24.45 -17.54
C ALA A 13 4.85 24.61 -16.01
N THR A 14 5.14 23.54 -15.25
CA THR A 14 5.26 23.61 -13.78
C THR A 14 6.65 24.09 -13.30
N GLY A 15 7.63 24.21 -14.21
CA GLY A 15 9.02 24.47 -13.86
C GLY A 15 9.78 23.26 -13.30
N ALA A 16 9.17 22.08 -13.29
CA ALA A 16 9.83 20.84 -12.85
C ALA A 16 10.83 20.31 -13.90
N PRO A 17 11.91 19.64 -13.49
CA PRO A 17 12.86 19.01 -14.41
C PRO A 17 12.20 17.91 -15.27
N ASP A 18 12.43 17.93 -16.58
CA ASP A 18 12.05 16.86 -17.52
C ASP A 18 13.04 15.69 -17.40
N ASP A 19 12.99 14.99 -16.28
CA ASP A 19 13.83 13.82 -15.97
C ASP A 19 13.00 12.53 -15.79
N ARG A 20 13.66 11.44 -15.41
CA ARG A 20 13.00 10.14 -15.20
C ARG A 20 12.01 10.16 -14.04
N HIS A 21 12.26 10.95 -12.99
CA HIS A 21 11.41 11.01 -11.79
C HIS A 21 10.08 11.71 -12.10
N ASN A 22 10.10 12.72 -12.97
CA ASN A 22 8.90 13.44 -13.42
C ASN A 22 8.37 12.91 -14.77
N GLY A 23 8.98 11.86 -15.30
CA GLY A 23 8.57 11.22 -16.54
C GLY A 23 7.23 10.50 -16.41
N MET A 24 6.63 10.14 -17.54
CA MET A 24 5.29 9.53 -17.60
C MET A 24 5.16 8.22 -16.80
N HIS A 25 6.28 7.53 -16.53
CA HIS A 25 6.30 6.34 -15.66
C HIS A 25 5.77 6.62 -14.25
N VAL A 26 5.87 7.87 -13.76
CA VAL A 26 5.32 8.25 -12.46
C VAL A 26 3.82 7.96 -12.38
N LEU A 27 3.06 8.13 -13.48
CA LEU A 27 1.63 7.83 -13.51
C LEU A 27 1.35 6.34 -13.23
N ARG A 28 2.19 5.46 -13.77
CA ARG A 28 2.09 4.01 -13.51
C ARG A 28 2.42 3.69 -12.05
N HIS A 29 3.43 4.36 -11.49
CA HIS A 29 3.78 4.22 -10.07
C HIS A 29 2.66 4.73 -9.16
N THR A 30 2.07 5.90 -9.45
CA THR A 30 0.93 6.45 -8.69
C THR A 30 -0.26 5.50 -8.73
N TYR A 31 -0.62 4.99 -9.90
CA TYR A 31 -1.72 4.03 -10.04
C TYR A 31 -1.49 2.77 -9.20
N ALA A 32 -0.30 2.16 -9.32
CA ALA A 32 0.06 0.99 -8.51
C ALA A 32 0.03 1.26 -7.01
N SER A 33 0.53 2.42 -6.58
CA SER A 33 0.56 2.80 -5.16
C SER A 33 -0.84 2.89 -4.57
N VAL A 34 -1.76 3.57 -5.26
CA VAL A 34 -3.15 3.74 -4.81
C VAL A 34 -3.88 2.40 -4.69
N LEU A 35 -3.69 1.49 -5.66
CA LEU A 35 -4.33 0.17 -5.64
C LEU A 35 -3.82 -0.71 -4.49
N LEU A 36 -2.50 -0.73 -4.26
CA LEU A 36 -1.92 -1.54 -3.20
C LEU A 36 -2.28 -1.01 -1.81
N ASP A 37 -2.34 0.32 -1.64
CA ASP A 37 -2.82 0.95 -0.41
C ASP A 37 -4.28 0.60 -0.12
N ALA A 38 -5.12 0.55 -1.17
CA ALA A 38 -6.51 0.08 -1.09
C ALA A 38 -6.66 -1.43 -0.81
N GLY A 39 -5.55 -2.18 -0.71
CA GLY A 39 -5.54 -3.62 -0.43
C GLY A 39 -5.74 -4.52 -1.65
N GLU A 40 -5.61 -3.99 -2.87
CA GLU A 40 -5.71 -4.80 -4.09
C GLU A 40 -4.58 -5.84 -4.18
N SER A 41 -4.88 -6.97 -4.80
CA SER A 41 -3.90 -8.05 -4.97
C SER A 41 -2.84 -7.71 -6.03
N ILE A 42 -1.60 -8.15 -5.78
CA ILE A 42 -0.49 -8.03 -6.75
C ILE A 42 -0.83 -8.68 -8.10
N LYS A 43 -1.61 -9.77 -8.08
CA LYS A 43 -2.06 -10.46 -9.29
C LYS A 43 -3.00 -9.60 -10.12
N ALA A 44 -4.00 -8.98 -9.51
CA ALA A 44 -4.93 -8.09 -10.19
C ALA A 44 -4.20 -6.85 -10.72
N LEU A 45 -3.36 -6.22 -9.90
CA LEU A 45 -2.52 -5.10 -10.33
C LEU A 45 -1.66 -5.48 -11.54
N SER A 46 -1.05 -6.66 -11.53
CA SER A 46 -0.26 -7.16 -12.65
C SER A 46 -1.08 -7.25 -13.94
N ALA A 47 -2.33 -7.71 -13.85
CA ALA A 47 -3.23 -7.79 -15.00
C ALA A 47 -3.63 -6.40 -15.52
N TYR A 48 -3.97 -5.45 -14.64
CA TYR A 48 -4.31 -4.07 -15.03
C TYR A 48 -3.14 -3.35 -15.69
N LEU A 49 -1.94 -3.61 -15.21
CA LEU A 49 -0.71 -3.09 -15.77
C LEU A 49 -0.32 -3.80 -17.07
N GLY A 50 -0.90 -4.96 -17.39
CA GLY A 50 -0.54 -5.76 -18.56
C GLY A 50 0.83 -6.43 -18.43
N HIS A 51 1.29 -6.70 -17.22
CA HIS A 51 2.52 -7.47 -17.00
C HIS A 51 2.25 -8.96 -17.19
N ALA A 52 3.04 -9.60 -18.05
CA ALA A 52 2.97 -11.04 -18.30
C ALA A 52 3.41 -11.89 -17.09
N ASP A 53 4.32 -11.37 -16.27
CA ASP A 53 4.82 -12.01 -15.05
C ASP A 53 4.37 -11.22 -13.81
N PRO A 54 3.46 -11.75 -12.97
CA PRO A 54 3.12 -11.16 -11.68
C PRO A 54 4.32 -11.01 -10.73
N GLY A 55 5.34 -11.87 -10.86
CA GLY A 55 6.58 -11.75 -10.11
C GLY A 55 7.34 -10.46 -10.43
N PHE A 56 7.28 -9.97 -11.67
CA PHE A 56 7.82 -8.66 -12.04
C PHE A 56 7.11 -7.52 -11.31
N THR A 57 5.77 -7.57 -11.25
CA THR A 57 4.96 -6.61 -10.49
C THR A 57 5.32 -6.63 -9.02
N LEU A 58 5.43 -7.83 -8.42
CA LEU A 58 5.79 -8.00 -7.02
C LEU A 58 7.17 -7.38 -6.73
N ARG A 59 8.21 -7.76 -7.48
CA ARG A 59 9.57 -7.23 -7.28
C ARG A 59 9.61 -5.70 -7.40
N THR A 60 8.81 -5.13 -8.29
CA THR A 60 8.77 -3.68 -8.51
C THR A 60 8.05 -2.94 -7.39
N TYR A 61 6.93 -3.45 -6.89
CA TYR A 61 6.02 -2.72 -6.00
C TYR A 61 5.91 -3.28 -4.58
N THR A 62 6.68 -4.30 -4.22
CA THR A 62 6.62 -4.91 -2.87
C THR A 62 6.84 -3.92 -1.74
N HIS A 63 7.58 -2.83 -1.98
CA HIS A 63 7.86 -1.79 -0.99
C HIS A 63 6.64 -0.93 -0.65
N LEU A 64 5.55 -1.04 -1.44
CA LEU A 64 4.29 -0.34 -1.22
C LEU A 64 3.27 -1.21 -0.48
N LEU A 65 3.54 -2.51 -0.32
CA LEU A 65 2.63 -3.40 0.39
C LEU A 65 2.65 -3.05 1.89
N PRO A 66 1.51 -2.73 2.50
CA PRO A 66 1.46 -2.47 3.92
C PRO A 66 1.86 -3.73 4.69
N THR A 67 2.65 -3.56 5.75
CA THR A 67 2.95 -4.64 6.70
C THR A 67 1.64 -5.13 7.30
N SER A 68 1.37 -6.42 7.18
CA SER A 68 0.07 -7.00 7.50
C SER A 68 0.15 -8.02 8.64
N GLU A 69 1.23 -8.03 9.43
CA GLU A 69 1.42 -9.03 10.50
C GLU A 69 0.23 -9.08 11.46
N ASP A 70 -0.19 -7.93 12.02
CA ASP A 70 -1.32 -7.90 12.97
C ASP A 70 -2.66 -8.20 12.31
N ARG A 71 -2.84 -7.78 11.05
CA ARG A 71 -4.05 -8.10 10.27
C ARG A 71 -4.11 -9.60 10.00
N THR A 72 -2.98 -10.20 9.66
CA THR A 72 -2.84 -11.63 9.38
C THR A 72 -3.14 -12.43 10.63
N ARG A 73 -2.57 -12.05 11.78
CA ARG A 73 -2.85 -12.69 13.07
C ARG A 73 -4.33 -12.67 13.40
N ARG A 74 -4.94 -11.47 13.45
CA ARG A 74 -6.40 -11.32 13.70
C ARG A 74 -7.27 -12.12 12.73
N SER A 75 -6.84 -12.26 11.46
CA SER A 75 -7.59 -13.04 10.47
C SER A 75 -7.55 -14.54 10.76
N ILE A 76 -6.43 -15.05 11.30
CA ILE A 76 -6.29 -16.43 11.73
C ILE A 76 -7.03 -16.67 13.04
N ASP A 77 -6.89 -15.79 14.03
CA ASP A 77 -7.57 -15.90 15.33
C ASP A 77 -9.10 -15.99 15.12
N LYS A 78 -9.64 -15.10 14.27
CA LYS A 78 -11.04 -15.12 13.85
C LYS A 78 -11.44 -16.41 13.14
N ALA A 79 -10.57 -16.96 12.29
CA ALA A 79 -10.87 -18.18 11.55
C ALA A 79 -10.87 -19.43 12.45
N LEU A 80 -10.12 -19.40 13.54
CA LEU A 80 -10.02 -20.48 14.53
C LEU A 80 -11.04 -20.36 15.66
N GLY A 81 -11.82 -19.28 15.72
CA GLY A 81 -12.87 -19.08 16.71
C GLY A 81 -12.37 -18.56 18.05
N GLU A 82 -11.18 -17.95 18.10
CA GLU A 82 -10.77 -17.14 19.24
C GLU A 82 -11.46 -15.78 19.15
N ASP A 83 -12.77 -15.75 19.43
CA ASP A 83 -13.47 -14.51 19.74
C ASP A 83 -12.97 -14.04 21.11
N GLN A 84 -11.93 -13.20 21.12
CA GLN A 84 -11.63 -12.40 22.29
C GLN A 84 -12.80 -11.43 22.47
N GLU A 85 -13.76 -11.82 23.31
CA GLU A 85 -14.64 -10.86 23.98
C GLU A 85 -13.72 -9.91 24.77
N ASP A 86 -13.41 -8.77 24.16
CA ASP A 86 -12.90 -7.60 24.87
C ASP A 86 -14.01 -7.10 25.81
N ASP A 87 -14.19 -7.77 26.94
CA ASP A 87 -15.02 -7.30 28.06
C ASP A 87 -14.24 -7.39 29.39
N ASP A 88 -12.94 -7.10 29.34
CA ASP A 88 -12.20 -6.76 30.55
C ASP A 88 -12.32 -5.23 30.77
N PRO A 89 -13.14 -4.77 31.73
CA PRO A 89 -13.13 -3.37 32.09
C PRO A 89 -11.73 -3.05 32.62
N ALA A 90 -11.15 -1.95 32.14
CA ALA A 90 -9.86 -1.48 32.65
C ALA A 90 -9.90 -1.42 34.18
N GLU A 91 -9.21 -2.34 34.84
CA GLU A 91 -9.07 -2.34 36.29
C GLU A 91 -8.50 -0.99 36.73
N PRO A 92 -9.15 -0.29 37.67
CA PRO A 92 -8.62 0.95 38.19
C PRO A 92 -7.32 0.60 38.93
N VAL A 93 -6.20 1.12 38.43
CA VAL A 93 -4.92 1.08 39.14
C VAL A 93 -5.06 1.88 40.43
N ASP A 94 -5.41 1.17 41.50
CA ASP A 94 -5.47 1.74 42.84
C ASP A 94 -4.04 1.97 43.33
N GLY A 95 -3.71 3.26 43.51
CA GLY A 95 -2.48 3.67 44.14
C GLY A 95 -2.59 3.52 45.66
N LEU A 96 -1.50 3.03 46.27
CA LEU A 96 -1.14 2.84 47.71
C LEU A 96 -0.91 1.34 48.01
N GLU A 97 0.14 0.89 48.71
CA GLU A 97 1.03 1.56 49.67
C GLU A 97 2.28 0.69 49.97
N THR A 98 3.43 1.35 50.16
CA THR A 98 4.52 1.09 51.14
C THR A 98 5.06 -0.32 51.44
N ALA A 99 6.40 -0.43 51.34
CA ALA A 99 7.27 -0.82 52.45
C ALA A 99 8.61 -0.07 52.36
#